data_AF-A0A966XZ82-F1
#
_entry.id   AF-A0A966XZ82-F1
#
_cell.length_a   1.000
_cell.length_b   1.000
_cell.length_c   1.000
_cell.angle_alpha   90.00
_cell.angle_beta   90.00
_cell.angle_gamma   90.00
#
_symmetry.space_group_name_H-M   'P 1'
#
loop_
_entity.id
_entity.type
_entity.pdbx_description
1 polymer ?
#
loop_
_entity_poly.entity_id
_entity_poly.type
_entity_poly.pdbx_seq_one_letter_code
_entity_poly.pdbx_strand_id
1 'polypeptide(L)'
;VGPLGLTPEQRARTEALVSAMRAEAIPLGERLIADETALDRLFADKQATAGTLDAATAQVGATQAALRAAHLRYHLEMVAVLTPEQVARYAALRGYGDAHRP
;
A
#
# COMPACT_ATOMS: atom_id res chain seq x y z
N VAL A 1 -16.28 -21.56 4.94
CA VAL A 1 -16.56 -20.29 4.22
C VAL A 1 -15.99 -19.15 5.06
N GLY A 2 -15.12 -18.32 4.50
CA GLY A 2 -14.50 -17.20 5.26
C GLY A 2 -15.53 -16.14 5.68
N PRO A 3 -15.17 -15.19 6.55
CA PRO A 3 -16.11 -14.27 7.19
C PRO A 3 -16.84 -13.32 6.20
N LEU A 4 -16.32 -13.15 4.98
CA LEU A 4 -16.96 -12.37 3.92
C LEU A 4 -17.89 -13.18 3.01
N GLY A 5 -17.90 -14.52 3.08
CA GLY A 5 -18.74 -15.34 2.22
C GLY A 5 -18.47 -15.16 0.72
N LEU A 6 -17.19 -15.08 0.32
CA LEU A 6 -16.81 -14.91 -1.09
C LEU A 6 -17.24 -16.10 -1.95
N THR A 7 -17.77 -15.83 -3.14
CA THR A 7 -17.98 -16.85 -4.18
C THR A 7 -16.63 -17.39 -4.69
N PRO A 8 -16.60 -18.57 -5.36
CA PRO A 8 -15.39 -19.08 -5.97
C PRO A 8 -14.75 -18.08 -6.96
N GLU A 9 -15.58 -17.38 -7.74
CA GLU A 9 -15.11 -16.36 -8.70
C GLU A 9 -14.52 -15.14 -7.99
N GLN A 10 -15.19 -14.63 -6.95
CA GLN A 10 -14.66 -13.52 -6.15
C GLN A 10 -13.34 -13.90 -5.50
N ARG A 11 -13.23 -15.12 -4.96
CA ARG A 11 -11.98 -15.64 -4.39
C ARG A 11 -10.85 -15.61 -5.42
N ALA A 12 -11.07 -16.19 -6.59
CA ALA A 12 -10.06 -16.22 -7.65
C ALA A 12 -9.60 -14.81 -8.06
N ARG A 13 -10.54 -13.87 -8.20
CA ARG A 13 -10.23 -12.46 -8.51
C ARG A 13 -9.45 -11.78 -7.39
N THR A 14 -9.84 -11.97 -6.13
CA THR A 14 -9.13 -11.40 -4.99
C THR A 14 -7.70 -11.94 -4.85
N GLU A 15 -7.49 -13.23 -5.11
CA GLU A 15 -6.16 -13.85 -5.08
C GLU A 15 -5.27 -13.31 -6.21
N ALA A 16 -5.83 -13.14 -7.41
CA ALA A 16 -5.12 -12.51 -8.53
C ALA A 16 -4.73 -11.05 -8.23
N LEU A 17 -5.64 -10.26 -7.65
CA LEU A 17 -5.36 -8.87 -7.24
C LEU A 17 -4.27 -8.80 -6.15
N VAL A 18 -4.29 -9.70 -5.16
CA VAL A 18 -3.24 -9.77 -4.14
C VAL A 18 -1.88 -10.11 -4.74
N SER A 19 -1.84 -11.05 -5.67
CA SER A 19 -0.61 -11.42 -6.38
C SER A 19 -0.05 -10.23 -7.18
N ALA A 20 -0.89 -9.56 -7.97
CA ALA A 20 -0.52 -8.38 -8.73
C ALA A 20 -0.05 -7.23 -7.85
N MET A 21 -0.77 -6.94 -6.76
CA MET A 21 -0.38 -5.93 -5.78
C MET A 21 1.01 -6.22 -5.20
N ARG A 22 1.32 -7.46 -4.82
CA ARG A 22 2.63 -7.83 -4.29
C ARG A 22 3.73 -7.66 -5.34
N ALA A 23 3.48 -8.10 -6.57
CA ALA A 23 4.45 -7.97 -7.67
C ALA A 23 4.81 -6.50 -7.98
N GLU A 24 3.88 -5.57 -7.74
CA GLU A 24 4.11 -4.14 -7.94
C GLU A 24 4.67 -3.42 -6.69
N ALA A 25 4.14 -3.73 -5.51
CA ALA A 25 4.49 -3.04 -4.27
C ALA A 25 5.85 -3.48 -3.69
N ILE A 26 6.26 -4.74 -3.87
CA ILE A 26 7.54 -5.24 -3.34
C ILE A 26 8.73 -4.47 -3.94
N PRO A 27 8.86 -4.32 -5.27
CA PRO A 27 9.95 -3.53 -5.85
C PRO A 27 9.97 -2.06 -5.39
N LEU A 28 8.79 -1.46 -5.19
CA LEU A 28 8.68 -0.09 -4.66
C LEU A 28 9.15 0.00 -3.20
N GLY A 29 8.84 -1.01 -2.38
CA GLY A 29 9.33 -1.12 -1.01
C GLY A 29 10.84 -1.30 -0.94
N GLU A 30 11.41 -2.18 -1.78
CA GLU A 30 12.85 -2.37 -1.90
C GLU A 30 13.54 -1.07 -2.34
N ARG A 31 12.95 -0.35 -3.30
CA ARG A 31 13.46 0.96 -3.73
C ARG A 31 13.42 1.97 -2.61
N LEU A 32 12.34 2.01 -1.82
CA LEU A 32 12.22 2.93 -0.69
C LEU A 32 13.32 2.68 0.35
N ILE A 33 13.57 1.41 0.70
CA ILE A 33 14.65 1.04 1.61
C ILE A 33 16.01 1.50 1.05
N ALA A 34 16.25 1.32 -0.25
CA ALA A 34 17.48 1.75 -0.89
C ALA A 34 17.64 3.29 -0.90
N ASP A 35 16.57 4.02 -1.15
CA ASP A 35 16.56 5.50 -1.15
C ASP A 35 16.85 6.05 0.24
N GLU A 36 16.20 5.52 1.29
CA GLU A 36 16.44 5.88 2.69
C GLU A 36 17.87 5.52 3.13
N THR A 37 18.36 4.33 2.75
CA THR A 37 19.75 3.91 3.04
C THR A 37 20.77 4.85 2.39
N ALA A 38 20.49 5.33 1.18
CA ALA A 38 21.36 6.28 0.49
C ALA A 38 21.36 7.64 1.18
N LEU A 39 20.19 8.12 1.63
CA LEU A 39 20.06 9.34 2.43
C LEU A 39 20.86 9.21 3.74
N ASP A 40 20.71 8.11 4.48
CA ASP A 40 21.45 7.86 5.71
C ASP A 40 22.98 7.89 5.49
N ARG A 41 23.45 7.30 4.38
CA ARG A 41 24.89 7.30 4.03
C ARG A 41 25.43 8.69 3.74
N LEU A 42 24.66 9.57 3.09
CA LEU A 42 25.10 10.96 2.86
C LEU A 42 25.46 11.66 4.18
N PHE A 43 24.69 11.41 5.24
CA PHE A 43 24.96 11.95 6.57
C PHE A 43 26.11 11.22 7.27
N ALA A 44 26.11 9.89 7.26
CA ALA A 44 27.15 9.09 7.89
C ALA A 44 28.56 9.42 7.35
N ASP A 45 28.66 9.62 6.03
CA ASP A 45 29.91 9.92 5.34
C ASP A 45 30.25 11.43 5.34
N LYS A 46 29.41 12.26 5.98
CA LYS A 46 29.53 13.74 6.01
C LYS A 46 29.57 14.38 4.62
N GLN A 47 28.86 13.79 3.66
CA GLN A 47 28.73 14.27 2.29
C GLN A 47 27.43 15.06 2.04
N ALA A 48 26.55 15.12 3.04
CA ALA A 48 25.31 15.87 2.95
C ALA A 48 25.57 17.38 2.76
N THR A 49 25.03 17.90 1.67
CA THR A 49 24.86 19.33 1.37
C THR A 49 23.37 19.64 1.24
N ALA A 50 23.00 20.92 1.20
CA ALA A 50 21.61 21.31 0.93
C ALA A 50 21.08 20.69 -0.38
N GLY A 51 21.86 20.73 -1.46
CA GLY A 51 21.44 20.18 -2.75
C GLY A 51 21.27 18.65 -2.75
N THR A 52 22.18 17.92 -2.10
CA THR A 52 22.05 16.45 -2.00
C THR A 52 20.91 16.03 -1.08
N LEU A 53 20.66 16.82 -0.02
CA LEU A 53 19.54 16.60 0.89
C LEU A 53 18.20 16.77 0.17
N ASP A 54 18.03 17.89 -0.55
CA ASP A 54 16.80 18.19 -1.28
C ASP A 54 16.52 17.11 -2.34
N ALA A 55 17.54 16.70 -3.09
CA ALA A 55 17.41 15.65 -4.10
C ALA A 55 17.05 14.29 -3.48
N ALA A 56 17.75 13.87 -2.43
CA ALA A 56 17.52 12.56 -1.81
C ALA A 56 16.15 12.47 -1.13
N THR A 57 15.74 13.51 -0.40
CA THR A 57 14.42 13.55 0.26
C THR A 57 13.28 13.63 -0.74
N ALA A 58 13.44 14.36 -1.84
CA ALA A 58 12.46 14.37 -2.94
C ALA A 58 12.30 12.97 -3.56
N GLN A 59 13.41 12.25 -3.76
CA GLN A 59 13.39 10.88 -4.29
C GLN A 59 12.69 9.91 -3.34
N VAL A 60 13.03 9.94 -2.04
CA VAL A 60 12.34 9.17 -1.00
C VAL A 60 10.83 9.44 -1.03
N GLY A 61 10.44 10.72 -1.03
CA GLY A 61 9.04 11.12 -1.06
C GLY A 61 8.29 10.63 -2.31
N ALA A 62 8.93 10.67 -3.48
CA ALA A 62 8.35 10.14 -4.71
C ALA A 62 8.14 8.62 -4.64
N THR A 63 9.10 7.86 -4.12
CA THR A 63 8.98 6.41 -3.96
C THR A 63 7.90 6.05 -2.93
N GLN A 64 7.83 6.77 -1.81
CA GLN A 64 6.76 6.61 -0.81
C GLN A 64 5.37 6.87 -1.41
N ALA A 65 5.23 7.95 -2.17
CA ALA A 65 3.98 8.29 -2.84
C ALA A 65 3.55 7.20 -3.84
N ALA A 66 4.50 6.69 -4.64
CA ALA A 66 4.25 5.60 -5.58
C ALA A 66 3.80 4.31 -4.87
N LEU A 67 4.49 3.90 -3.79
CA LEU A 67 4.13 2.73 -3.00
C LEU A 67 2.71 2.87 -2.41
N ARG A 68 2.39 4.03 -1.85
CA ARG A 68 1.06 4.30 -1.28
C ARG A 68 -0.02 4.30 -2.35
N ALA A 69 0.24 4.89 -3.51
CA ALA A 69 -0.68 4.91 -4.64
C ALA A 69 -0.98 3.50 -5.17
N ALA A 70 0.07 2.66 -5.35
CA ALA A 70 -0.10 1.26 -5.75
C ALA A 70 -1.02 0.52 -4.75
N HIS A 71 -0.72 0.59 -3.46
CA HIS A 71 -1.55 -0.02 -2.41
C HIS A 71 -3.02 0.43 -2.46
N LEU A 72 -3.26 1.75 -2.54
CA LEU A 72 -4.62 2.29 -2.53
C LEU A 72 -5.39 1.98 -3.81
N ARG A 73 -4.72 1.92 -4.97
CA ARG A 73 -5.35 1.50 -6.22
C ARG A 73 -5.84 0.05 -6.13
N TYR A 74 -5.03 -0.88 -5.64
CA TYR A 74 -5.48 -2.26 -5.44
C TYR A 74 -6.57 -2.37 -4.36
N HIS A 75 -6.60 -1.49 -3.36
CA HIS A 75 -7.71 -1.42 -2.43
C HIS A 75 -9.04 -1.08 -3.13
N LEU A 76 -9.04 -0.10 -4.04
CA LEU A 76 -10.23 0.24 -4.83
C LEU A 76 -10.70 -0.94 -5.70
N GLU A 77 -9.77 -1.61 -6.38
CA GLU A 77 -10.09 -2.80 -7.20
C GLU A 77 -10.66 -3.94 -6.34
N MET A 78 -10.09 -4.18 -5.16
CA MET A 78 -10.58 -5.20 -4.24
C MET A 78 -12.01 -4.93 -3.77
N VAL A 79 -12.35 -3.67 -3.48
CA VAL A 79 -13.72 -3.27 -3.11
C VAL A 79 -14.68 -3.49 -4.28
N ALA A 80 -14.27 -3.23 -5.53
CA ALA A 80 -15.09 -3.42 -6.72
C ALA A 80 -15.45 -4.89 -7.01
N VAL A 81 -14.70 -5.85 -6.48
CA VAL A 81 -15.00 -7.30 -6.59
C VAL A 81 -16.12 -7.74 -5.63
N LEU A 82 -16.31 -7.02 -4.52
CA LEU A 82 -17.24 -7.37 -3.46
C LEU A 82 -18.64 -6.83 -3.71
N THR A 83 -19.67 -7.51 -3.20
CA THR A 83 -21.02 -6.93 -3.13
C THR A 83 -21.08 -5.86 -2.03
N PRO A 84 -22.04 -4.91 -2.08
CA PRO A 84 -22.21 -3.91 -1.03
C PRO A 84 -22.32 -4.52 0.39
N GLU A 85 -23.00 -5.66 0.54
CA GLU A 85 -23.16 -6.35 1.82
C GLU A 85 -21.84 -6.98 2.30
N GLN A 86 -20.98 -7.42 1.37
CA GLN A 86 -19.65 -7.92 1.70
C GLN A 86 -18.70 -6.77 2.07
N VAL A 87 -18.81 -5.61 1.41
CA VAL A 87 -18.08 -4.39 1.78
C VAL A 87 -18.47 -3.92 3.18
N ALA A 88 -19.77 -3.88 3.50
CA ALA A 88 -20.24 -3.52 4.84
C ALA A 88 -19.70 -4.48 5.92
N ARG A 89 -19.71 -5.80 5.64
CA ARG A 89 -19.11 -6.81 6.52
C ARG A 89 -17.60 -6.62 6.67
N TYR A 90 -16.88 -6.31 5.58
CA TYR A 90 -15.46 -6.02 5.62
C TYR A 90 -15.14 -4.79 6.48
N ALA A 91 -15.92 -3.71 6.33
CA ALA A 91 -15.78 -2.51 7.15
C ALA A 91 -16.01 -2.81 8.65
N ALA A 92 -17.03 -3.60 8.98
CA ALA A 92 -17.28 -4.05 10.36
C ALA A 92 -16.11 -4.88 10.92
N LEU A 93 -15.59 -5.84 10.16
CA LEU A 93 -14.41 -6.65 10.56
C LEU A 93 -13.14 -5.81 10.76
N ARG A 94 -13.06 -4.65 10.10
CA ARG A 94 -11.95 -3.69 10.23
C ARG A 94 -12.15 -2.68 11.36
N GLY A 95 -13.23 -2.80 12.15
CA GLY A 95 -13.55 -1.91 13.26
C GLY A 95 -14.23 -0.60 12.87
N TYR A 96 -14.65 -0.44 11.60
CA TYR A 96 -15.36 0.75 11.14
C TYR A 96 -16.89 0.64 11.32
N GLY A 97 -17.41 -0.53 11.71
CA GLY A 97 -18.85 -0.76 11.92
C GLY A 97 -19.41 -0.17 13.22
N ASP A 98 -18.54 0.06 14.23
CA ASP A 98 -18.93 0.62 15.53
C ASP A 98 -18.70 2.15 15.65
N ALA A 99 -18.19 2.78 14.59
CA ALA A 99 -17.91 4.22 14.55
C ALA A 99 -19.09 5.03 13.97
N HIS A 100 -20.30 4.80 14.48
CA HIS A 100 -21.36 5.80 14.45
C HIS A 100 -22.31 5.62 15.64
N ARG A 101 -21.91 6.15 16.79
CA ARG A 101 -22.86 6.54 17.83
C ARG A 101 -22.51 7.98 18.26
N PRO A 102 -23.46 8.93 18.17
CA PRO A 102 -23.22 10.32 18.57
C PRO A 102 -22.90 10.43 20.07
#